data_AF-A0A259PI58-F1
#
_entry.id   AF-A0A259PI58-F1
#
_cell.length_a   1.000
_cell.length_b   1.000
_cell.length_c   1.000
_cell.angle_alpha   90.00
_cell.angle_beta   90.00
_cell.angle_gamma   90.00
#
_symmetry.space_group_name_H-M   'P 1'
#
loop_
_entity.id
_entity.type
_entity.pdbx_description
1 polymer ?
#
loop_
_entity_poly.entity_id
_entity_poly.type
_entity_poly.pdbx_seq_one_letter_code
_entity_poly.pdbx_strand_id
1 'polypeptide(L)' 'MKTEDIGTICPACGRANDCQIAGEKKCWCFDVPVNKEKLEQALKDKSKDQCLCKDCLKKLSV' A
#
# COMPACT_ATOMS: atom_id res chain seq x y z
N MET A 1 18.95 13.61 -2.10
CA MET A 1 17.90 12.58 -2.06
C MET A 1 16.69 13.18 -2.77
N LYS A 2 16.33 12.67 -3.95
CA LYS A 2 15.21 13.20 -4.73
C LYS A 2 13.91 12.93 -3.98
N THR A 3 13.09 13.94 -3.82
CA THR A 3 11.85 13.98 -3.05
C THR A 3 10.71 13.15 -3.68
N GLU A 4 10.99 12.40 -4.74
CA GLU A 4 9.98 11.83 -5.65
C GLU A 4 9.49 10.42 -5.25
N ASP A 5 10.13 9.74 -4.29
CA ASP A 5 9.79 8.35 -3.91
C ASP A 5 9.00 8.21 -2.61
N ILE A 6 8.66 9.32 -1.93
CA ILE A 6 7.90 9.30 -0.67
C ILE A 6 6.43 9.00 -0.98
N GLY A 7 6.12 7.72 -1.19
CA GLY A 7 4.77 7.24 -1.49
C GLY A 7 4.70 6.13 -2.53
N THR A 8 5.80 5.80 -3.20
CA THR A 8 5.86 4.74 -4.25
C THR A 8 6.45 3.43 -3.74
N ILE A 9 7.02 3.41 -2.53
CA ILE A 9 7.64 2.23 -1.91
C ILE A 9 6.73 1.64 -0.84
N CYS A 10 6.60 0.31 -0.85
CA CYS A 10 5.87 -0.47 0.13
C CYS A 10 6.64 -0.49 1.46
N PRO A 11 6.08 0.05 2.55
CA PRO A 11 6.78 0.12 3.84
C PRO A 11 7.03 -1.23 4.51
N ALA A 12 6.33 -2.29 4.07
CA ALA A 12 6.43 -3.62 4.64
C ALA A 12 7.55 -4.47 4.01
N CYS A 13 7.95 -4.19 2.76
CA CYS A 13 8.95 -5.00 2.06
C CYS A 13 10.00 -4.20 1.27
N GLY A 14 9.90 -2.87 1.20
CA GLY A 14 10.87 -2.01 0.51
C GLY A 14 10.81 -2.04 -1.02
N ARG A 15 9.90 -2.81 -1.61
CA ARG A 15 9.67 -2.85 -3.08
C ARG A 15 8.70 -1.77 -3.51
N ALA A 16 8.60 -1.50 -4.82
CA ALA A 16 7.55 -0.65 -5.36
C ALA A 16 6.16 -1.11 -4.88
N ASN A 17 5.31 -0.16 -4.51
CA ASN A 17 3.93 -0.46 -4.13
C ASN A 17 2.99 -0.55 -5.34
N ASP A 18 3.42 -0.06 -6.51
CA ASP A 18 2.63 0.03 -7.74
C ASP A 18 1.24 0.64 -7.52
N CYS A 19 1.14 1.57 -6.56
CA CYS A 19 -0.10 2.28 -6.29
C CYS A 19 -0.40 3.24 -7.43
N GLN A 20 -1.61 3.14 -7.97
CA GLN A 20 -2.11 4.00 -9.05
C GLN A 20 -3.35 4.77 -8.60
N ILE A 21 -3.44 5.14 -7.32
CA ILE A 21 -4.61 5.87 -6.79
C ILE A 21 -4.81 7.24 -7.44
N ALA A 22 -3.74 7.85 -7.94
CA ALA A 22 -3.77 9.09 -8.73
C ALA A 22 -3.89 8.86 -10.25
N GLY A 23 -3.98 7.60 -10.70
CA GLY A 23 -4.15 7.27 -12.11
C GLY A 23 -5.61 7.41 -12.57
N GLU A 24 -5.83 7.36 -13.89
CA GLU A 24 -7.16 7.46 -14.49
C GLU A 24 -8.06 6.26 -14.16
N LYS A 25 -7.46 5.11 -13.84
CA LYS A 25 -8.16 3.87 -13.52
C LYS A 25 -8.15 3.61 -12.02
N LYS A 26 -9.22 2.94 -11.55
CA LYS A 26 -9.29 2.41 -10.19
C LYS A 26 -8.05 1.57 -9.88
N CYS A 27 -7.35 1.91 -8.80
CA CYS A 27 -6.17 1.16 -8.36
C CYS A 27 -6.57 -0.28 -7.99
N TRP A 28 -5.71 -1.24 -8.32
CA TRP A 28 -5.92 -2.67 -8.04
C TRP A 28 -6.17 -2.97 -6.55
N CYS A 29 -5.73 -2.10 -5.63
CA CYS A 29 -5.88 -2.32 -4.18
C CYS A 29 -7.34 -2.28 -3.72
N PHE A 30 -8.21 -1.60 -4.47
CA PHE A 30 -9.64 -1.51 -4.15
C PHE A 30 -10.42 -2.80 -4.48
N ASP A 31 -9.83 -3.73 -5.24
CA ASP A 31 -10.44 -5.02 -5.58
C ASP A 31 -9.91 -6.16 -4.69
N VAL A 32 -9.03 -5.85 -3.74
CA VAL A 32 -8.52 -6.82 -2.77
C VAL A 32 -9.33 -6.68 -1.48
N PRO A 33 -10.18 -7.67 -1.12
CA PRO A 33 -10.85 -7.65 0.17
C PRO A 33 -9.80 -7.80 1.27
N VAL A 34 -9.78 -6.88 2.23
CA VAL A 34 -8.77 -6.82 3.29
C VAL A 34 -9.41 -6.74 4.66
N ASN A 35 -8.80 -7.40 5.64
CA ASN A 35 -9.17 -7.21 7.03
C ASN A 35 -8.67 -5.82 7.48
N LYS A 36 -9.61 -4.93 7.85
CA LYS A 36 -9.30 -3.56 8.25
C LYS A 36 -8.34 -3.50 9.44
N GLU A 37 -8.52 -4.36 10.44
CA GLU A 37 -7.69 -4.36 11.65
C GLU A 37 -6.24 -4.78 11.33
N LYS A 38 -6.06 -5.81 10.49
CA LYS A 38 -4.73 -6.21 10.01
C LYS A 38 -4.06 -5.13 9.17
N LEU A 39 -4.82 -4.39 8.36
CA LEU A 39 -4.32 -3.28 7.55
C LEU A 39 -3.86 -2.12 8.43
N GLU A 40 -4.68 -1.72 9.40
CA GLU A 40 -4.33 -0.67 10.36
C GLU A 40 -3.08 -1.05 11.16
N GLN A 41 -2.96 -2.30 11.60
CA GLN A 41 -1.74 -2.79 12.26
C GLN A 41 -0.52 -2.75 11.35
N ALA A 42 -0.63 -3.15 10.08
CA ALA A 42 0.47 -3.13 9.12
C ALA A 42 0.97 -1.71 8.79
N LEU A 43 0.13 -0.70 9.00
CA LEU A 43 0.44 0.71 8.74
C LEU A 43 0.64 1.55 10.01
N LYS A 44 0.46 0.98 11.21
CA LYS A 44 0.42 1.70 12.49
C LYS A 44 1.65 2.58 12.77
N ASP A 45 2.82 2.15 12.32
CA ASP A 45 4.10 2.85 12.49
C ASP A 45 4.58 3.57 11.22
N LYS A 46 3.70 3.67 10.22
CA LYS A 46 3.99 4.27 8.91
C LYS A 46 3.12 5.51 8.75
N SER A 47 3.63 6.52 8.05
CA SER A 47 2.82 7.68 7.68
C SER A 47 1.53 7.20 7.01
N LYS A 48 0.40 7.83 7.36
CA LYS A 48 -0.94 7.47 6.89
C LYS A 48 -1.09 7.47 5.35
N ASP A 49 -0.12 8.04 4.65
CA ASP A 49 -0.08 8.21 3.20
C ASP A 49 0.75 7.13 2.47
N GLN A 50 0.99 5.97 3.09
CA GLN A 50 1.77 4.88 2.47
C GLN A 50 0.89 3.71 2.03
N CYS A 51 1.06 3.28 0.77
CA CYS A 51 0.37 2.11 0.22
C CYS A 51 1.23 0.84 0.33
N LEU A 52 0.58 -0.29 0.60
CA LEU A 52 1.20 -1.62 0.50
C LEU A 52 1.22 -2.10 -0.95
N CYS A 53 2.25 -2.87 -1.33
CA CYS A 53 2.26 -3.58 -2.61
C CYS A 53 1.24 -4.74 -2.61
N LYS A 54 0.90 -5.22 -3.81
CA LYS A 54 -0.10 -6.29 -4.00
C LYS A 54 0.17 -7.54 -3.17
N ASP A 55 1.43 -7.96 -3.08
CA ASP A 55 1.81 -9.15 -2.29
C ASP A 55 1.62 -8.94 -0.80
N CYS A 56 2.00 -7.76 -0.28
CA CYS A 56 1.83 -7.43 1.13
C CYS A 56 0.36 -7.27 1.48
N LEU A 57 -0.44 -6.64 0.60
CA LEU A 57 -1.87 -6.45 0.81
C LEU A 57 -2.62 -7.79 0.82
N LYS A 58 -2.28 -8.72 -0.09
CA LYS A 58 -2.85 -10.08 -0.13
C LYS A 58 -2.57 -10.91 1.13
N LYS A 59 -1.52 -10.63 1.89
CA LYS A 59 -1.30 -11.31 3.19
C LYS A 59 -2.34 -10.92 4.25
N LEU A 60 -3.05 -9.80 4.02
CA LEU A 60 -4.06 -9.26 4.91
C LEU A 60 -5.49 -9.54 4.40
N SER A 61 -5.64 -10.23 3.27
CA SER A 61 -6.95 -10.51 2.70
C SER A 61 -7.78 -11.46 3.56
N VAL A 62 -9.10 -11.32 3.46
CA VAL A 62 -10.11 -12.16 4.14
C VAL A 62 -10.74 -13.16 3.18
#